data_AF-A0A9E3VK56-F1
#
_entry.id   AF-A0A9E3VK56-F1
#
_cell.length_a   1.000
_cell.length_b   1.000
_cell.length_c   1.000
_cell.angle_alpha   90.00
_cell.angle_beta   90.00
_cell.angle_gamma   90.00
#
_symmetry.space_group_name_H-M   'P 1'
#
loop_
_entity.id
_entity.type
_entity.pdbx_description
1 polymer ?
#
loop_
_entity_poly.entity_id
_entity_poly.type
_entity_poly.pdbx_seq_one_letter_code
_entity_poly.pdbx_strand_id
1 'polypeptide(L)'
;MKAIRIFLTGVLLGAVCGWALGFLRFPYVEKNLSFLLGFVTCIAVVLLGMILLFIWNRNKQFIRLIGKDTSGQNAISPIRTYSVIWIAVSVFVLMGGLISGLLIYRQNELIETQSLNQNRITKEQNELMESLRRSNLDILLRKITDRVDEELKNNPARTLNDNTIASIVAAFNYSFAPYRSLDGDSLSARKLSPEKGQLLLALCERKIDSASFDQVKRRASFSGADLRKMDFSGVNFDGADLKGADLKDADLNGASLIGADLRDANLWGVKLNKAKLTKADARRADLRWAQLNEAWMDTANLDGADLSNAQLRKANLRKAKFRTAKLNGALLNEANMEGGDIVDASLQKANLTKTNLTNADFTRTNFMEAIMTDAELVNAVVEKDWFEKLDGWQIAVAKEIQKKYKIVHFENMADLPRYHLERN
;
A
#
# COMPACT_ATOMS: atom_id res chain seq x y z
N MET A 1 -22.25 -68.37 22.17
CA MET A 1 -21.39 -67.38 22.89
C MET A 1 -20.54 -66.47 21.98
N LYS A 2 -19.78 -66.97 20.99
CA LYS A 2 -18.94 -66.10 20.11
C LYS A 2 -19.70 -64.99 19.37
N ALA A 3 -20.89 -65.28 18.80
CA ALA A 3 -21.67 -64.29 18.05
C ALA A 3 -22.23 -63.15 18.93
N ILE A 4 -22.62 -63.45 20.17
CA ILE A 4 -23.13 -62.47 21.13
C ILE A 4 -21.99 -61.55 21.59
N ARG A 5 -20.78 -62.09 21.77
CA ARG A 5 -19.59 -61.29 22.11
C ARG A 5 -19.22 -60.32 20.98
N ILE A 6 -19.24 -60.77 19.72
CA ILE A 6 -18.94 -59.92 18.54
C ILE A 6 -19.95 -58.77 18.41
N PHE A 7 -21.24 -59.06 18.62
CA PHE A 7 -22.28 -58.02 18.61
C PHE A 7 -22.09 -57.00 19.72
N LEU A 8 -21.87 -57.48 20.96
CA LEU A 8 -21.63 -56.59 22.10
C LEU A 8 -20.39 -55.73 21.87
N THR A 9 -19.30 -56.27 21.30
CA THR A 9 -18.12 -55.47 20.96
C THR A 9 -18.38 -54.45 19.85
N GLY A 10 -19.22 -54.77 18.86
CA GLY A 10 -19.59 -53.83 17.80
C GLY A 10 -20.49 -52.69 18.30
N VAL A 11 -21.43 -52.99 19.19
CA VAL A 11 -22.26 -51.97 19.87
C VAL A 11 -21.39 -51.08 20.77
N LEU A 12 -20.42 -51.66 21.49
CA LEU A 12 -19.49 -50.91 22.33
C LEU A 12 -18.56 -50.01 21.49
N LEU A 13 -18.01 -50.51 20.38
CA LEU A 13 -17.19 -49.71 19.46
C LEU A 13 -18.01 -48.60 18.77
N GLY A 14 -19.24 -48.90 18.34
CA GLY A 14 -20.15 -47.91 17.77
C GLY A 14 -20.54 -46.83 18.78
N ALA A 15 -20.83 -47.22 20.02
CA ALA A 15 -21.09 -46.29 21.11
C ALA A 15 -19.86 -45.43 21.42
N VAL A 16 -18.65 -46.02 21.49
CA VAL A 16 -17.39 -45.29 21.75
C VAL A 16 -17.04 -44.34 20.61
N CYS A 17 -17.19 -44.75 19.35
CA CYS A 17 -16.95 -43.88 18.19
C CYS A 17 -17.99 -42.74 18.10
N GLY A 18 -19.28 -43.02 18.35
CA GLY A 18 -20.32 -41.99 18.37
C GLY A 18 -20.16 -41.03 19.56
N TRP A 19 -19.72 -41.53 20.72
CA TRP A 19 -19.32 -40.68 21.84
C TRP A 19 -18.09 -39.82 21.49
N ALA A 20 -17.06 -40.40 20.88
CA ALA A 20 -15.86 -39.68 20.49
C ALA A 20 -16.13 -38.60 19.43
N LEU A 21 -17.02 -38.85 18.46
CA LEU A 21 -17.45 -37.88 17.46
C LEU A 21 -18.37 -36.78 18.03
N GLY A 22 -19.22 -37.12 19.00
CA GLY A 22 -20.04 -36.14 19.72
C GLY A 22 -19.24 -35.26 20.69
N PHE A 23 -18.11 -35.76 21.20
CA PHE A 23 -17.21 -35.04 22.12
C PHE A 23 -16.01 -34.37 21.45
N LEU A 24 -15.68 -34.74 20.20
CA LEU A 24 -14.91 -33.91 19.29
C LEU A 24 -15.70 -32.61 19.12
N ARG A 25 -15.44 -31.65 20.02
CA ARG A 25 -15.94 -30.29 19.93
C ARG A 25 -15.48 -29.73 18.59
N PHE A 26 -16.32 -29.87 17.58
CA PHE A 26 -16.25 -28.99 16.43
C PHE A 26 -16.39 -27.58 17.01
N PRO A 27 -15.37 -26.72 16.94
CA PRO A 27 -15.32 -25.48 17.73
C PRO A 27 -16.46 -24.49 17.43
N TYR A 28 -17.33 -24.84 16.49
CA TYR A 28 -18.27 -23.96 15.81
C TYR A 28 -19.70 -24.53 15.74
N VAL A 29 -20.00 -25.66 16.42
CA VAL A 29 -21.38 -26.14 16.60
C VAL A 29 -21.90 -25.58 17.92
N GLU A 30 -23.10 -24.97 17.90
CA GLU A 30 -23.77 -24.56 19.14
C GLU A 30 -23.77 -25.74 20.13
N LYS A 31 -23.43 -25.46 21.41
CA LYS A 31 -23.28 -26.48 22.47
C LYS A 31 -24.43 -27.48 22.54
N ASN A 32 -25.62 -27.09 22.09
CA ASN A 32 -26.83 -27.91 22.16
C ASN A 32 -27.00 -28.86 20.96
N LEU A 33 -26.43 -28.54 19.78
CA LEU A 33 -26.58 -29.36 18.57
C LEU A 33 -25.52 -30.46 18.43
N SER A 34 -24.31 -30.27 18.99
CA SER A 34 -23.24 -31.27 18.88
C SER A 34 -23.59 -32.57 19.60
N PHE A 35 -24.26 -32.46 20.75
CA PHE A 35 -24.74 -33.61 21.50
C PHE A 35 -25.84 -34.37 20.75
N LEU A 36 -26.81 -33.65 20.18
CA LEU A 36 -27.91 -34.25 19.42
C LEU A 36 -27.38 -35.00 18.19
N LEU A 37 -26.41 -34.42 17.48
CA LEU A 37 -25.80 -35.06 16.30
C LEU A 37 -25.01 -36.32 16.67
N GLY A 38 -24.24 -36.29 17.77
CA GLY A 38 -23.57 -37.47 18.32
C GLY A 38 -24.56 -38.55 18.77
N PHE A 39 -25.69 -38.15 19.36
CA PHE A 39 -26.73 -39.07 19.79
C PHE A 39 -27.44 -39.75 18.61
N VAL A 40 -27.81 -39.00 17.57
CA VAL A 40 -28.46 -39.53 16.37
C VAL A 40 -27.55 -40.47 15.59
N THR A 41 -26.25 -40.17 15.50
CA THR A 41 -25.27 -41.06 14.87
C THR A 41 -25.07 -42.36 15.64
N CYS A 42 -25.04 -42.31 16.98
CA CYS A 42 -25.04 -43.51 17.82
C CYS A 42 -26.27 -44.41 17.56
N ILE A 43 -27.47 -43.82 17.52
CA ILE A 43 -28.71 -44.57 17.23
C ILE A 43 -28.64 -45.21 15.84
N ALA A 44 -28.17 -44.48 14.83
CA ALA A 44 -28.06 -44.99 13.46
C ALA A 44 -27.12 -46.21 13.37
N VAL A 45 -25.95 -46.17 14.02
CA VAL A 45 -24.99 -47.28 14.02
C VAL A 45 -25.55 -48.51 14.74
N VAL A 46 -26.23 -48.32 15.87
CA VAL A 46 -26.87 -49.42 16.62
C VAL A 46 -27.99 -50.08 15.81
N LEU A 47 -28.85 -49.29 15.15
CA LEU A 47 -29.90 -49.81 14.27
C LEU A 47 -29.32 -50.59 13.09
N LEU A 48 -28.25 -50.10 12.47
CA LEU A 48 -27.57 -50.77 11.36
C LEU A 48 -26.94 -52.11 11.82
N GLY A 49 -26.34 -52.13 13.01
CA GLY A 49 -25.86 -53.36 13.64
C GLY A 49 -26.97 -54.37 13.95
N MET A 50 -28.13 -53.92 14.44
CA MET A 50 -29.29 -54.78 14.69
C MET A 50 -29.85 -55.39 13.39
N ILE A 51 -29.92 -54.61 12.30
CA ILE A 51 -30.34 -55.09 10.99
C ILE A 51 -29.38 -56.16 10.46
N LEU A 52 -28.07 -55.93 10.55
CA LEU A 52 -27.05 -56.91 10.14
C LEU A 52 -27.12 -58.20 10.97
N LEU A 53 -27.35 -58.10 12.28
CA LEU A 53 -27.57 -59.26 13.14
C LEU A 53 -28.85 -60.03 12.80
N PHE A 54 -29.94 -59.31 12.52
CA PHE A 54 -31.20 -59.93 12.14
C PHE A 54 -31.04 -60.75 10.84
N ILE A 55 -30.31 -60.19 9.86
CA ILE A 55 -29.94 -60.88 8.61
C ILE A 55 -29.09 -62.13 8.92
N TRP A 56 -28.09 -62.02 9.80
CA TRP A 56 -27.22 -63.13 10.18
C TRP A 56 -28.00 -64.27 10.88
N ASN A 57 -28.92 -63.92 11.79
CA ASN A 57 -29.72 -64.91 12.51
C ASN A 57 -30.76 -65.60 11.61
N ARG A 58 -31.36 -64.87 10.65
CA ARG A 58 -32.25 -65.49 9.64
C ARG A 58 -31.49 -66.48 8.77
N ASN A 59 -30.26 -66.16 8.34
CA ASN A 59 -29.45 -67.10 7.57
C ASN A 59 -29.04 -68.35 8.38
N LYS A 60 -28.82 -68.24 9.69
CA LYS A 60 -28.55 -69.42 10.55
C LYS A 60 -29.75 -70.35 10.72
N GLN A 61 -30.97 -69.81 10.80
CA GLN A 61 -32.18 -70.63 10.80
C GLN A 61 -32.37 -71.33 9.45
N PHE A 62 -31.98 -70.69 8.35
CA PHE A 62 -32.02 -71.25 7.01
C PHE A 62 -31.02 -72.41 6.81
N ILE A 63 -29.80 -72.31 7.36
CA ILE A 63 -28.80 -73.40 7.30
C ILE A 63 -29.25 -74.65 8.10
N ARG A 64 -30.06 -74.48 9.16
CA ARG A 64 -30.67 -75.62 9.87
C ARG A 64 -31.83 -76.26 9.10
N LEU A 65 -32.52 -75.50 8.26
CA LEU A 65 -33.59 -76.01 7.38
C LEU A 65 -33.06 -76.79 6.17
N ILE A 66 -31.81 -76.57 5.76
CA ILE A 66 -31.14 -77.33 4.70
C ILE A 66 -30.56 -78.67 5.22
N GLY A 67 -30.61 -78.91 6.54
CA GLY A 67 -30.09 -80.13 7.20
C GLY A 67 -31.10 -81.28 7.38
N LYS A 68 -32.32 -81.19 6.85
CA LYS A 68 -33.26 -82.33 6.81
C LYS A 68 -34.05 -82.31 5.51
N ASP A 69 -33.70 -83.25 4.64
CA ASP A 69 -34.44 -83.61 3.43
C ASP A 69 -35.90 -83.97 3.74
N THR A 70 -36.84 -83.38 3.01
CA THR A 70 -37.89 -84.11 2.26
C THR A 70 -38.72 -83.14 1.41
N SER A 71 -38.56 -83.29 0.09
CA SER A 71 -39.50 -83.02 -1.02
C SER A 71 -40.64 -81.98 -0.85
N GLY A 72 -40.62 -80.93 -1.68
CA GLY A 72 -41.82 -80.12 -1.97
C GLY A 72 -41.48 -78.74 -2.56
N GLN A 73 -42.09 -78.42 -3.70
CA GLN A 73 -41.83 -77.24 -4.54
C GLN A 73 -41.94 -75.88 -3.84
N ASN A 74 -41.04 -74.96 -4.26
CA ASN A 74 -41.07 -73.49 -4.25
C ASN A 74 -39.86 -72.85 -3.55
N ALA A 75 -38.70 -72.94 -4.21
CA ALA A 75 -37.53 -72.13 -3.89
C ALA A 75 -37.78 -70.67 -4.31
N ILE A 76 -38.31 -69.86 -3.39
CA ILE A 76 -38.27 -68.40 -3.53
C ILE A 76 -36.80 -67.98 -3.46
N SER A 77 -36.30 -67.38 -4.55
CA SER A 77 -34.89 -67.11 -4.74
C SER A 77 -34.34 -66.08 -3.73
N PRO A 78 -33.09 -66.24 -3.23
CA PRO A 78 -32.45 -65.29 -2.31
C PRO A 78 -32.30 -63.87 -2.89
N ILE A 79 -32.34 -63.75 -4.22
CA ILE A 79 -31.99 -62.56 -5.00
C ILE A 79 -32.90 -61.35 -4.69
N ARG A 80 -34.20 -61.58 -4.45
CA ARG A 80 -35.16 -60.47 -4.23
C ARG A 80 -34.95 -59.78 -2.88
N THR A 81 -34.59 -60.52 -1.84
CA THR A 81 -34.38 -59.97 -0.50
C THR A 81 -33.08 -59.18 -0.40
N TYR A 82 -32.00 -59.63 -1.07
CA TYR A 82 -30.76 -58.85 -1.17
C TYR A 82 -30.96 -57.54 -1.94
N SER A 83 -31.83 -57.53 -2.97
CA SER A 83 -32.12 -56.30 -3.74
C SER A 83 -32.82 -55.21 -2.91
N VAL A 84 -33.78 -55.57 -2.07
CA VAL A 84 -34.51 -54.61 -1.21
C VAL A 84 -33.60 -54.02 -0.13
N ILE A 85 -32.67 -54.81 0.41
CA ILE A 85 -31.71 -54.35 1.43
C ILE A 85 -30.73 -53.34 0.83
N TRP A 86 -30.17 -53.59 -0.36
CA TRP A 86 -29.26 -52.65 -1.01
C TRP A 86 -29.95 -51.35 -1.42
N ILE A 87 -31.22 -51.40 -1.83
CA ILE A 87 -32.03 -50.20 -2.08
C ILE A 87 -32.21 -49.41 -0.77
N ALA A 88 -32.56 -50.06 0.34
CA ALA A 88 -32.73 -49.40 1.63
C ALA A 88 -31.43 -48.76 2.14
N VAL A 89 -30.28 -49.44 2.01
CA VAL A 89 -28.96 -48.89 2.36
C VAL A 89 -28.61 -47.69 1.48
N SER A 90 -28.87 -47.78 0.17
CA SER A 90 -28.59 -46.68 -0.76
C SER A 90 -29.45 -45.45 -0.47
N VAL A 91 -30.74 -45.63 -0.17
CA VAL A 91 -31.64 -44.54 0.26
C VAL A 91 -31.16 -43.92 1.56
N PHE A 92 -30.70 -44.72 2.53
CA PHE A 92 -30.18 -44.20 3.79
C PHE A 92 -28.90 -43.39 3.61
N VAL A 93 -27.97 -43.85 2.75
CA VAL A 93 -26.74 -43.13 2.41
C VAL A 93 -27.07 -41.82 1.67
N LEU A 94 -28.01 -41.85 0.71
CA LEU A 94 -28.46 -40.64 0.00
C LEU A 94 -29.13 -39.64 0.93
N MET A 95 -30.00 -40.10 1.84
CA MET A 95 -30.62 -39.26 2.87
C MET A 95 -29.58 -38.66 3.81
N GLY A 96 -28.61 -39.45 4.27
CA GLY A 96 -27.49 -38.97 5.09
C GLY A 96 -26.66 -37.91 4.37
N GLY A 97 -26.37 -38.12 3.07
CA GLY A 97 -25.68 -37.16 2.21
C GLY A 97 -26.46 -35.86 2.05
N LEU A 98 -27.78 -35.92 1.79
CA LEU A 98 -28.65 -34.76 1.66
C LEU A 98 -28.76 -33.95 2.96
N ILE A 99 -28.95 -34.63 4.10
CA ILE A 99 -29.03 -33.97 5.41
C ILE A 99 -27.69 -33.31 5.76
N SER A 100 -26.58 -33.99 5.52
CA SER A 100 -25.23 -33.43 5.73
C SER A 100 -25.00 -32.20 4.87
N GLY A 101 -25.36 -32.27 3.57
CA GLY A 101 -25.27 -31.13 2.66
C GLY A 101 -26.10 -29.93 3.10
N LEU A 102 -27.33 -30.16 3.58
CA LEU A 102 -28.21 -29.10 4.10
C LEU A 102 -27.63 -28.46 5.37
N LEU A 103 -27.06 -29.26 6.27
CA LEU A 103 -26.43 -28.76 7.49
C LEU A 103 -25.20 -27.92 7.19
N ILE A 104 -24.34 -28.35 6.26
CA ILE A 104 -23.18 -27.58 5.80
C ILE A 104 -23.62 -26.27 5.16
N TYR A 105 -24.65 -26.29 4.31
CA TYR A 105 -25.20 -25.08 3.70
C TYR A 105 -25.67 -24.07 4.75
N ARG A 106 -26.45 -24.53 5.73
CA ARG A 106 -26.93 -23.68 6.84
C ARG A 106 -25.78 -23.19 7.72
N GLN A 107 -24.73 -23.99 7.91
CA GLN A 107 -23.53 -23.58 8.64
C GLN A 107 -22.79 -22.46 7.91
N ASN A 108 -22.62 -22.57 6.59
CA ASN A 108 -21.96 -21.54 5.80
C ASN A 108 -22.70 -20.20 5.88
N GLU A 109 -24.03 -20.22 5.78
CA GLU A 109 -24.89 -19.03 5.93
C GLU A 109 -24.72 -18.37 7.32
N LEU A 110 -24.69 -19.17 8.39
CA LEU A 110 -24.44 -18.70 9.75
C LEU A 110 -23.03 -18.12 9.93
N ILE A 111 -22.00 -18.79 9.40
CA ILE A 111 -20.61 -18.34 9.47
C ILE A 111 -20.45 -17.00 8.73
N GLU A 112 -21.05 -16.87 7.54
CA GLU A 112 -21.02 -15.63 6.77
C GLU A 112 -21.69 -14.49 7.55
N THR A 113 -22.85 -14.74 8.13
CA THR A 113 -23.58 -13.76 8.94
C THR A 113 -22.79 -13.34 10.19
N GLN A 114 -22.14 -14.29 10.87
CA GLN A 114 -21.28 -14.01 12.02
C GLN A 114 -20.04 -13.21 11.63
N SER A 115 -19.40 -13.57 10.51
CA SER A 115 -18.25 -12.84 9.98
C SER A 115 -18.62 -11.40 9.64
N LEU A 116 -19.77 -11.18 8.99
CA LEU A 116 -20.28 -9.84 8.68
C LEU A 116 -20.54 -9.01 9.94
N ASN A 117 -21.18 -9.60 10.96
CA ASN A 117 -21.41 -8.91 12.24
C ASN A 117 -20.10 -8.60 12.96
N GLN A 118 -19.14 -9.52 12.97
CA GLN A 118 -17.83 -9.30 13.58
C GLN A 118 -17.05 -8.19 12.86
N ASN A 119 -17.11 -8.18 11.53
CA ASN A 119 -16.50 -7.12 10.72
C ASN A 119 -17.14 -5.76 11.01
N ARG A 120 -18.48 -5.71 11.16
CA ARG A 120 -19.20 -4.48 11.54
C ARG A 120 -18.78 -3.97 12.91
N ILE A 121 -18.76 -4.84 13.93
CA ILE A 121 -18.35 -4.45 15.30
C ILE A 121 -16.89 -3.98 15.31
N THR A 122 -16.01 -4.67 14.58
CA THR A 122 -14.59 -4.28 14.48
C THR A 122 -14.44 -2.92 13.79
N LYS A 123 -15.24 -2.64 12.77
CA LYS A 123 -15.29 -1.35 12.10
C LYS A 123 -15.75 -0.24 13.04
N GLU A 124 -16.87 -0.44 13.75
CA GLU A 124 -17.39 0.50 14.74
C GLU A 124 -16.37 0.77 15.87
N GLN A 125 -15.67 -0.26 16.34
CA GLN A 125 -14.60 -0.11 17.35
C GLN A 125 -13.40 0.68 16.82
N ASN A 126 -13.00 0.45 15.56
CA ASN A 126 -11.92 1.22 14.93
C ASN A 126 -12.29 2.68 14.74
N GLU A 127 -13.51 2.97 14.29
CA GLU A 127 -14.06 4.34 14.17
C GLU A 127 -14.06 5.04 15.52
N LEU A 128 -14.54 4.37 16.57
CA LEU A 128 -14.54 4.92 17.93
C LEU A 128 -13.11 5.18 18.44
N MET A 129 -12.20 4.22 18.29
CA MET A 129 -10.80 4.37 18.71
C MET A 129 -10.10 5.51 17.96
N GLU A 130 -10.38 5.66 16.66
CA GLU A 130 -9.87 6.77 15.88
C GLU A 130 -10.43 8.11 16.38
N SER A 131 -11.73 8.19 16.64
CA SER A 131 -12.37 9.41 17.16
C SER A 131 -11.79 9.84 18.51
N LEU A 132 -11.62 8.89 19.43
CA LEU A 132 -11.05 9.13 20.76
C LEU A 132 -9.60 9.61 20.64
N ARG A 133 -8.82 8.97 19.78
CA ARG A 133 -7.43 9.36 19.54
C ARG A 133 -7.34 10.75 18.93
N ARG A 134 -8.14 11.08 17.92
CA ARG A 134 -8.21 12.43 17.34
C ARG A 134 -8.58 13.47 18.40
N SER A 135 -9.55 13.17 19.26
CA SER A 135 -9.91 14.04 20.38
C SER A 135 -8.74 14.28 21.34
N ASN A 136 -8.00 13.24 21.72
CA ASN A 136 -6.86 13.37 22.63
C ASN A 136 -5.71 14.18 22.00
N LEU A 137 -5.45 13.99 20.71
CA LEU A 137 -4.41 14.74 20.00
C LEU A 137 -4.81 16.21 19.79
N ASP A 138 -6.09 16.51 19.55
CA ASP A 138 -6.61 17.88 19.47
C ASP A 138 -6.45 18.63 20.80
N ILE A 139 -6.72 17.97 21.94
CA ILE A 139 -6.50 18.56 23.27
C ILE A 139 -5.01 18.89 23.46
N LEU A 140 -4.10 17.99 23.08
CA LEU A 140 -2.66 18.24 23.18
C LEU A 140 -2.22 19.37 22.26
N LEU A 141 -2.72 19.39 21.02
CA LEU A 141 -2.45 20.45 20.05
C LEU A 141 -2.85 21.82 20.63
N ARG A 142 -4.08 21.95 21.14
CA ARG A 142 -4.56 23.18 21.77
C ARG A 142 -3.69 23.60 22.94
N LYS A 143 -3.35 22.67 23.83
CA LYS A 143 -2.49 22.96 24.98
C LYS A 143 -1.12 23.51 24.55
N ILE A 144 -0.54 22.99 23.48
CA ILE A 144 0.73 23.49 22.94
C ILE A 144 0.54 24.87 22.32
N THR A 145 -0.49 25.07 21.49
CA THR A 145 -0.74 26.35 20.83
C THR A 145 -1.10 27.45 21.82
N ASP A 146 -1.90 27.15 22.84
CA ASP A 146 -2.28 28.10 23.90
C ASP A 146 -1.05 28.56 24.67
N ARG A 147 -0.13 27.64 25.00
CA ARG A 147 1.13 27.97 25.66
C ARG A 147 2.02 28.86 24.79
N VAL A 148 2.07 28.61 23.48
CA VAL A 148 2.78 29.47 22.53
C VAL A 148 2.13 30.87 22.52
N ASP A 149 0.81 30.95 22.47
CA ASP A 149 0.09 32.23 22.46
C ASP A 149 0.29 33.03 23.75
N GLU A 150 0.31 32.36 24.90
CA GLU A 150 0.61 32.98 26.20
C GLU A 150 2.02 33.61 26.23
N GLU A 151 3.03 32.91 25.70
CA GLU A 151 4.39 33.45 25.62
C GLU A 151 4.50 34.63 24.64
N LEU A 152 3.75 34.59 23.53
CA LEU A 152 3.79 35.62 22.52
C LEU A 152 2.96 36.86 22.87
N LYS A 153 2.00 36.76 23.80
CA LYS A 153 1.02 37.81 24.13
C LYS A 153 1.64 39.18 24.43
N ASN A 154 2.75 39.19 25.16
CA ASN A 154 3.48 40.41 25.54
C ASN A 154 4.96 40.35 25.14
N ASN A 155 5.32 39.49 24.18
CA ASN A 155 6.69 39.33 23.73
C ASN A 155 6.87 39.91 22.30
N PRO A 156 7.31 41.18 22.16
CA PRO A 156 7.47 41.80 20.85
C PRO A 156 8.57 41.15 20.01
N ALA A 157 9.56 40.50 20.63
CA ALA A 157 10.59 39.75 19.92
C ALA A 157 10.06 38.42 19.36
N ARG A 158 8.86 37.99 19.78
CA ARG A 158 8.19 36.74 19.40
C ARG A 158 9.06 35.49 19.58
N THR A 159 9.91 35.52 20.60
CA THR A 159 10.76 34.40 21.00
C THR A 159 10.01 33.38 21.84
N LEU A 160 10.38 32.11 21.70
CA LEU A 160 9.88 31.04 22.56
C LEU A 160 10.97 30.59 23.52
N ASN A 161 10.59 30.22 24.73
CA ASN A 161 11.54 29.62 25.65
C ASN A 161 11.84 28.15 25.30
N ASP A 162 12.96 27.65 25.82
CA ASP A 162 13.45 26.29 25.55
C ASP A 162 12.46 25.20 25.96
N ASN A 163 11.66 25.41 27.01
CA ASN A 163 10.68 24.45 27.48
C ASN A 163 9.49 24.32 26.50
N THR A 164 9.06 25.43 25.91
CA THR A 164 8.00 25.45 24.90
C THR A 164 8.49 24.86 23.60
N ILE A 165 9.72 25.20 23.17
CA ILE A 165 10.38 24.56 22.03
C ILE A 165 10.51 23.05 22.26
N ALA A 166 10.95 22.61 23.44
CA ALA A 166 11.06 21.19 23.77
C ALA A 166 9.70 20.47 23.74
N SER A 167 8.63 21.14 24.20
CA SER A 167 7.27 20.60 24.15
C SER A 167 6.76 20.44 22.72
N ILE A 168 7.00 21.44 21.86
CA ILE A 168 6.68 21.41 20.42
C ILE A 168 7.44 20.27 19.75
N VAL A 169 8.76 20.17 19.97
CA VAL A 169 9.62 19.13 19.40
C VAL A 169 9.18 17.74 19.85
N ALA A 170 8.84 17.56 21.13
CA ALA A 170 8.35 16.29 21.66
C ALA A 170 7.02 15.89 21.00
N ALA A 171 6.13 16.85 20.76
CA ALA A 171 4.87 16.60 20.09
C ALA A 171 5.09 16.12 18.64
N PHE A 172 5.95 16.79 17.86
CA PHE A 172 6.29 16.37 16.51
C PHE A 172 6.95 14.98 16.44
N ASN A 173 7.87 14.70 17.37
CA ASN A 173 8.68 13.47 17.30
C ASN A 173 7.95 12.24 17.86
N TYR A 174 7.07 12.44 18.84
CA TYR A 174 6.49 11.32 19.60
C TYR A 174 4.95 11.32 19.60
N SER A 175 4.32 12.43 19.99
CA SER A 175 2.86 12.45 20.20
C SER A 175 2.07 12.42 18.89
N PHE A 176 2.57 13.10 17.85
CA PHE A 176 1.94 13.22 16.54
C PHE A 176 2.56 12.25 15.53
N ALA A 177 2.86 11.03 15.96
CA ALA A 177 3.39 9.99 15.09
C ALA A 177 2.38 9.66 13.96
N PRO A 178 2.81 9.53 12.69
CA PRO A 178 1.93 9.21 11.57
C PRO A 178 1.17 7.88 11.75
N TYR A 179 -0.09 7.86 11.32
CA TYR A 179 -1.01 6.75 11.51
C TYR A 179 -1.88 6.51 10.28
N ARG A 180 -2.52 5.34 10.19
CA ARG A 180 -3.56 5.09 9.19
C ARG A 180 -4.90 5.58 9.72
N SER A 181 -5.57 6.45 8.97
CA SER A 181 -6.94 6.88 9.24
C SER A 181 -7.92 6.04 8.45
N LEU A 182 -9.18 6.00 8.88
CA LEU A 182 -10.27 5.49 8.05
C LEU A 182 -10.61 6.52 6.96
N ASP A 183 -10.50 6.09 5.70
CA ASP A 183 -10.96 6.78 4.51
C ASP A 183 -12.19 6.03 3.98
N GLY A 184 -13.37 6.45 4.41
CA GLY A 184 -14.62 5.73 4.16
C GLY A 184 -14.60 4.37 4.85
N ASP A 185 -14.67 3.30 4.05
CA ASP A 185 -14.73 1.91 4.56
C ASP A 185 -13.37 1.24 4.70
N SER A 186 -12.28 1.92 4.33
CA SER A 186 -10.93 1.33 4.29
C SER A 186 -9.91 2.18 5.01
N LEU A 187 -8.82 1.55 5.48
CA LEU A 187 -7.69 2.28 6.04
C LEU A 187 -6.89 2.96 4.92
N SER A 188 -6.43 4.19 5.21
CA SER A 188 -5.56 4.95 4.33
C SER A 188 -4.31 4.13 3.98
N ALA A 189 -3.93 4.18 2.70
CA ALA A 189 -2.77 3.43 2.20
C ALA A 189 -1.46 3.85 2.91
N ARG A 190 -1.32 5.16 3.12
CA ARG A 190 -0.17 5.80 3.78
C ARG A 190 -0.50 6.13 5.23
N LYS A 191 0.54 6.12 6.07
CA LYS A 191 0.47 6.69 7.42
C LYS A 191 0.77 8.18 7.33
N LEU A 192 -0.16 9.00 7.80
CA LEU A 192 -0.01 10.46 7.85
C LEU A 192 -0.39 10.98 9.25
N SER A 193 0.08 12.17 9.61
CA SER A 193 -0.37 12.90 10.80
C SER A 193 -0.94 14.28 10.42
N PRO A 194 -2.27 14.45 10.51
CA PRO A 194 -2.93 15.75 10.44
C PRO A 194 -2.43 16.73 11.50
N GLU A 195 -2.12 16.25 12.70
CA GLU A 195 -1.78 17.08 13.85
C GLU A 195 -0.38 17.69 13.71
N LYS A 196 0.56 16.97 13.06
CA LYS A 196 1.82 17.58 12.63
C LYS A 196 1.56 18.76 11.69
N GLY A 197 0.68 18.59 10.70
CA GLY A 197 0.37 19.67 9.76
C GLY A 197 -0.30 20.86 10.42
N GLN A 198 -1.30 20.60 11.26
CA GLN A 198 -2.02 21.64 12.01
C GLN A 198 -1.09 22.39 12.96
N LEU A 199 -0.25 21.69 13.73
CA LEU A 199 0.73 22.34 14.60
C LEU A 199 1.72 23.17 13.78
N LEU A 200 2.23 22.63 12.67
CA LEU A 200 3.20 23.35 11.85
C LEU A 200 2.60 24.64 11.27
N LEU A 201 1.40 24.55 10.70
CA LEU A 201 0.65 25.70 10.20
C LEU A 201 0.41 26.73 11.30
N ALA A 202 -0.06 26.28 12.46
CA ALA A 202 -0.30 27.11 13.63
C ALA A 202 0.96 27.87 14.07
N LEU A 203 2.15 27.25 14.03
CA LEU A 203 3.41 27.90 14.35
C LEU A 203 3.82 28.93 13.29
N CYS A 204 3.65 28.61 12.01
CA CYS A 204 3.94 29.53 10.90
C CYS A 204 3.04 30.78 10.95
N GLU A 205 1.74 30.62 11.17
CA GLU A 205 0.78 31.72 11.26
C GLU A 205 1.05 32.67 12.44
N ARG A 206 1.62 32.13 13.53
CA ARG A 206 1.98 32.90 14.73
C ARG A 206 3.23 33.77 14.57
N LYS A 207 3.93 33.69 13.44
CA LYS A 207 5.12 34.51 13.12
C LYS A 207 6.13 34.52 14.28
N ILE A 208 6.42 33.33 14.82
CA ILE A 208 7.49 33.15 15.80
C ILE A 208 8.81 33.62 15.18
N ASP A 209 9.73 34.14 15.99
CA ASP A 209 11.02 34.60 15.48
C ASP A 209 11.80 33.47 14.77
N SER A 210 12.69 33.86 13.87
CA SER A 210 13.43 32.90 13.04
C SER A 210 14.32 31.96 13.87
N ALA A 211 14.92 32.43 14.97
CA ALA A 211 15.81 31.61 15.77
C ALA A 211 15.04 30.52 16.53
N SER A 212 13.90 30.85 17.13
CA SER A 212 13.04 29.83 17.78
C SER A 212 12.49 28.83 16.75
N PHE A 213 12.04 29.30 15.59
CA PHE A 213 11.54 28.40 14.55
C PHE A 213 12.66 27.51 13.97
N ASP A 214 13.88 28.03 13.81
CA ASP A 214 15.05 27.25 13.39
C ASP A 214 15.40 26.17 14.41
N GLN A 215 15.30 26.45 15.71
CA GLN A 215 15.48 25.41 16.73
C GLN A 215 14.44 24.29 16.61
N VAL A 216 13.17 24.64 16.35
CA VAL A 216 12.12 23.64 16.11
C VAL A 216 12.45 22.81 14.87
N LYS A 217 12.70 23.43 13.71
CA LYS A 217 12.98 22.72 12.45
C LYS A 217 14.18 21.77 12.52
N ARG A 218 15.23 22.14 13.27
CA ARG A 218 16.44 21.32 13.41
C ARG A 218 16.26 20.12 14.33
N ARG A 219 15.27 20.14 15.22
CA ARG A 219 15.07 19.13 16.28
C ARG A 219 13.79 18.30 16.09
N ALA A 220 12.81 18.84 15.38
CA ALA A 220 11.54 18.20 15.07
C ALA A 220 11.59 17.49 13.70
N SER A 221 10.91 16.35 13.60
CA SER A 221 10.64 15.67 12.34
C SER A 221 9.22 15.97 11.87
N PHE A 222 9.08 16.52 10.66
CA PHE A 222 7.79 16.66 9.97
C PHE A 222 7.52 15.50 9.01
N SER A 223 8.29 14.40 9.13
CA SER A 223 8.08 13.20 8.32
C SER A 223 6.67 12.66 8.50
N GLY A 224 6.02 12.35 7.37
CA GLY A 224 4.64 11.88 7.31
C GLY A 224 3.59 12.89 7.77
N ALA A 225 3.90 14.18 7.84
CA ALA A 225 2.90 15.20 8.10
C ALA A 225 1.88 15.28 6.95
N ASP A 226 0.61 15.46 7.27
CA ASP A 226 -0.42 15.81 6.31
C ASP A 226 -0.49 17.34 6.19
N LEU A 227 0.03 17.85 5.07
CA LEU A 227 0.20 19.26 4.74
C LEU A 227 -0.64 19.64 3.51
N ARG A 228 -1.62 18.80 3.15
CA ARG A 228 -2.40 18.96 1.92
C ARG A 228 -3.14 20.30 1.93
N LYS A 229 -3.05 21.03 0.82
CA LYS A 229 -3.76 22.32 0.59
C LYS A 229 -3.43 23.43 1.59
N MET A 230 -2.41 23.27 2.43
CA MET A 230 -2.01 24.30 3.39
C MET A 230 -1.24 25.43 2.69
N ASP A 231 -1.32 26.64 3.25
CA ASP A 231 -0.55 27.80 2.79
C ASP A 231 0.70 27.96 3.65
N PHE A 232 1.85 27.75 3.02
CA PHE A 232 3.18 27.98 3.55
C PHE A 232 4.00 28.89 2.65
N SER A 233 3.34 29.79 1.92
CA SER A 233 4.00 30.74 1.03
C SER A 233 5.04 31.57 1.78
N GLY A 234 6.24 31.67 1.20
CA GLY A 234 7.37 32.40 1.79
C GLY A 234 7.97 31.84 3.08
N VAL A 235 7.49 30.70 3.60
CA VAL A 235 8.00 30.11 4.85
C VAL A 235 9.42 29.55 4.66
N ASN A 236 10.26 29.66 5.68
CA ASN A 236 11.59 29.05 5.70
C ASN A 236 11.54 27.65 6.33
N PHE A 237 11.61 26.61 5.49
CA PHE A 237 11.80 25.20 5.79
C PHE A 237 13.22 24.67 5.51
N ASP A 238 14.24 25.53 5.54
CA ASP A 238 15.61 25.10 5.30
C ASP A 238 16.02 23.97 6.26
N GLY A 239 16.55 22.89 5.69
CA GLY A 239 16.98 21.68 6.40
C GLY A 239 15.87 20.88 7.08
N ALA A 240 14.59 21.20 6.85
CA ALA A 240 13.48 20.51 7.48
C ALA A 240 13.35 19.06 7.00
N ASP A 241 13.00 18.14 7.91
CA ASP A 241 12.63 16.77 7.57
C ASP A 241 11.15 16.70 7.19
N LEU A 242 10.87 16.67 5.89
CA LEU A 242 9.55 16.52 5.28
C LEU A 242 9.40 15.16 4.58
N LYS A 243 10.24 14.18 4.94
CA LYS A 243 10.25 12.87 4.29
C LYS A 243 8.87 12.21 4.35
N GLY A 244 8.35 11.82 3.20
CA GLY A 244 7.07 11.13 3.10
C GLY A 244 5.85 11.98 3.50
N ALA A 245 6.01 13.28 3.74
CA ALA A 245 4.90 14.19 3.99
C ALA A 245 3.97 14.27 2.78
N ASP A 246 2.70 14.60 3.01
CA ASP A 246 1.72 14.83 1.96
C ASP A 246 1.46 16.32 1.79
N LEU A 247 2.08 16.91 0.78
CA LEU A 247 2.03 18.32 0.38
C LEU A 247 1.15 18.53 -0.85
N LYS A 248 0.26 17.58 -1.15
CA LYS A 248 -0.63 17.67 -2.32
C LYS A 248 -1.40 18.99 -2.31
N ASP A 249 -1.34 19.71 -3.42
CA ASP A 249 -2.00 20.99 -3.65
C ASP A 249 -1.65 22.10 -2.62
N ALA A 250 -0.58 21.94 -1.83
CA ALA A 250 -0.12 22.97 -0.89
C ALA A 250 0.48 24.18 -1.62
N ASP A 251 0.40 25.36 -1.00
CA ASP A 251 1.02 26.59 -1.49
C ASP A 251 2.36 26.83 -0.78
N LEU A 252 3.46 26.71 -1.51
CA LEU A 252 4.84 26.94 -1.06
C LEU A 252 5.52 27.95 -2.00
N ASN A 253 4.75 28.82 -2.67
CA ASN A 253 5.33 29.84 -3.55
C ASN A 253 6.32 30.72 -2.77
N GLY A 254 7.53 30.88 -3.30
CA GLY A 254 8.60 31.66 -2.67
C GLY A 254 9.15 31.09 -1.35
N ALA A 255 8.71 29.92 -0.89
CA ALA A 255 9.24 29.29 0.32
C ALA A 255 10.72 28.90 0.16
N SER A 256 11.44 28.83 1.27
CA SER A 256 12.83 28.33 1.31
C SER A 256 12.83 26.91 1.85
N LEU A 257 13.37 25.97 1.09
CA LEU A 257 13.48 24.53 1.37
C LEU A 257 14.93 24.08 1.14
N ILE A 258 15.91 24.96 1.39
CA ILE A 258 17.31 24.70 1.10
C ILE A 258 17.78 23.51 1.93
N GLY A 259 18.25 22.45 1.28
CA GLY A 259 18.69 21.23 1.94
C GLY A 259 17.59 20.46 2.69
N ALA A 260 16.31 20.75 2.44
CA ALA A 260 15.20 20.00 3.05
C ALA A 260 15.16 18.54 2.53
N ASP A 261 14.70 17.63 3.38
CA ASP A 261 14.47 16.23 3.02
C ASP A 261 13.00 16.06 2.61
N LEU A 262 12.77 15.88 1.31
CA LEU A 262 11.47 15.67 0.66
C LEU A 262 11.35 14.25 0.08
N ARG A 263 12.21 13.31 0.50
CA ARG A 263 12.21 11.95 -0.05
C ARG A 263 10.85 11.30 0.14
N ASP A 264 10.36 10.61 -0.89
CA ASP A 264 9.07 9.91 -0.87
C ASP A 264 7.84 10.82 -0.57
N ALA A 265 8.01 12.15 -0.57
CA ALA A 265 6.92 13.09 -0.34
C ALA A 265 5.91 13.10 -1.49
N ASN A 266 4.64 13.35 -1.18
CA ASN A 266 3.62 13.62 -2.19
C ASN A 266 3.54 15.13 -2.42
N LEU A 267 4.05 15.60 -3.56
CA LEU A 267 4.06 16.99 -3.99
C LEU A 267 3.16 17.19 -5.23
N TRP A 268 2.17 16.31 -5.41
CA TRP A 268 1.25 16.39 -6.54
C TRP A 268 0.54 17.74 -6.56
N GLY A 269 0.61 18.46 -7.69
CA GLY A 269 -0.05 19.75 -7.86
C GLY A 269 0.45 20.88 -6.95
N VAL A 270 1.53 20.66 -6.18
CA VAL A 270 2.07 21.66 -5.25
C VAL A 270 2.48 22.93 -5.99
N LYS A 271 2.30 24.10 -5.35
CA LYS A 271 2.81 25.37 -5.89
C LYS A 271 4.13 25.73 -5.25
N LEU A 272 5.18 25.75 -6.04
CA LEU A 272 6.58 26.04 -5.65
C LEU A 272 7.21 27.08 -6.58
N ASN A 273 6.41 27.96 -7.21
CA ASN A 273 6.96 28.97 -8.10
C ASN A 273 7.89 29.88 -7.29
N LYS A 274 9.08 30.16 -7.83
CA LYS A 274 10.13 30.97 -7.18
C LYS A 274 10.61 30.44 -5.81
N ALA A 275 10.28 29.20 -5.44
CA ALA A 275 10.77 28.59 -4.21
C ALA A 275 12.27 28.24 -4.31
N LYS A 276 12.95 28.19 -3.16
CA LYS A 276 14.37 27.83 -3.07
C LYS A 276 14.50 26.38 -2.61
N LEU A 277 14.81 25.46 -3.50
CA LEU A 277 15.07 24.04 -3.24
C LEU A 277 16.54 23.66 -3.48
N THR A 278 17.47 24.62 -3.43
CA THR A 278 18.90 24.37 -3.55
C THR A 278 19.33 23.24 -2.60
N LYS A 279 20.00 22.21 -3.14
CA LYS A 279 20.44 21.01 -2.38
C LYS A 279 19.32 20.20 -1.70
N ALA A 280 18.05 20.45 -1.96
CA ALA A 280 16.97 19.64 -1.41
C ALA A 280 17.04 18.19 -1.92
N ASP A 281 16.64 17.23 -1.08
CA ASP A 281 16.58 15.81 -1.43
C ASP A 281 15.13 15.39 -1.66
N ALA A 282 14.69 15.39 -2.91
CA ALA A 282 13.35 15.01 -3.34
C ALA A 282 13.35 13.67 -4.09
N ARG A 283 14.27 12.75 -3.74
CA ARG A 283 14.32 11.42 -4.35
C ARG A 283 12.99 10.68 -4.19
N ARG A 284 12.52 10.07 -5.29
CA ARG A 284 11.24 9.34 -5.36
C ARG A 284 10.01 10.16 -4.94
N ALA A 285 10.10 11.49 -4.88
CA ALA A 285 8.95 12.34 -4.64
C ALA A 285 8.00 12.32 -5.84
N ASP A 286 6.70 12.45 -5.55
CA ASP A 286 5.67 12.62 -6.57
C ASP A 286 5.43 14.11 -6.82
N LEU A 287 6.03 14.66 -7.88
CA LEU A 287 5.96 16.06 -8.31
C LEU A 287 5.06 16.23 -9.55
N ARG A 288 4.18 15.27 -9.82
CA ARG A 288 3.28 15.36 -10.98
C ARG A 288 2.44 16.61 -10.88
N TRP A 289 2.35 17.36 -11.98
CA TRP A 289 1.61 18.64 -12.05
C TRP A 289 2.11 19.75 -11.11
N ALA A 290 3.27 19.60 -10.47
CA ALA A 290 3.83 20.64 -9.62
C ALA A 290 4.15 21.92 -10.41
N GLN A 291 3.96 23.08 -9.78
CA GLN A 291 4.30 24.39 -10.36
C GLN A 291 5.64 24.87 -9.80
N LEU A 292 6.71 24.77 -10.57
CA LEU A 292 8.10 25.06 -10.20
C LEU A 292 8.69 26.15 -11.11
N ASN A 293 7.86 27.02 -11.69
CA ASN A 293 8.37 28.07 -12.58
C ASN A 293 9.29 29.00 -11.78
N GLU A 294 10.44 29.33 -12.37
CA GLU A 294 11.49 30.17 -11.75
C GLU A 294 12.02 29.66 -10.39
N ALA A 295 11.79 28.38 -10.04
CA ALA A 295 12.30 27.79 -8.81
C ALA A 295 13.84 27.63 -8.85
N TRP A 296 14.50 27.75 -7.70
CA TRP A 296 15.94 27.58 -7.56
C TRP A 296 16.24 26.19 -7.01
N MET A 297 16.68 25.28 -7.86
CA MET A 297 16.89 23.87 -7.55
C MET A 297 18.33 23.43 -7.86
N ASP A 298 19.29 24.35 -7.79
CA ASP A 298 20.68 24.03 -8.09
C ASP A 298 21.17 22.93 -7.14
N THR A 299 21.81 21.90 -7.71
CA THR A 299 22.28 20.71 -6.98
C THR A 299 21.21 19.92 -6.21
N ALA A 300 19.92 20.13 -6.47
CA ALA A 300 18.85 19.32 -5.89
C ALA A 300 18.94 17.86 -6.36
N ASN A 301 18.52 16.92 -5.52
CA ASN A 301 18.45 15.50 -5.86
C ASN A 301 17.00 15.08 -6.13
N LEU A 302 16.69 14.78 -7.38
CA LEU A 302 15.38 14.33 -7.87
C LEU A 302 15.47 12.91 -8.45
N ASP A 303 16.45 12.10 -8.05
CA ASP A 303 16.60 10.73 -8.56
C ASP A 303 15.31 9.91 -8.31
N GLY A 304 14.79 9.30 -9.37
CA GLY A 304 13.57 8.51 -9.37
C GLY A 304 12.28 9.29 -9.06
N ALA A 305 12.32 10.63 -9.01
CA ALA A 305 11.13 11.45 -8.82
C ALA A 305 10.22 11.42 -10.07
N ASP A 306 8.92 11.63 -9.87
CA ASP A 306 7.95 11.76 -10.95
C ASP A 306 7.53 13.23 -11.12
N LEU A 307 8.11 13.92 -12.09
CA LEU A 307 7.80 15.29 -12.50
C LEU A 307 6.90 15.33 -13.75
N SER A 308 6.13 14.27 -14.03
CA SER A 308 5.30 14.25 -15.24
C SER A 308 4.30 15.43 -15.24
N ASN A 309 4.27 16.17 -16.35
CA ASN A 309 3.49 17.40 -16.52
C ASN A 309 3.82 18.54 -15.54
N ALA A 310 4.96 18.51 -14.85
CA ALA A 310 5.39 19.62 -14.00
C ALA A 310 5.74 20.87 -14.83
N GLN A 311 5.53 22.05 -14.26
CA GLN A 311 5.89 23.32 -14.87
C GLN A 311 7.22 23.82 -14.32
N LEU A 312 8.27 23.84 -15.14
CA LEU A 312 9.65 24.16 -14.74
C LEU A 312 10.21 25.31 -15.61
N ARG A 313 9.35 26.19 -16.12
CA ARG A 313 9.80 27.27 -17.02
C ARG A 313 10.77 28.17 -16.27
N LYS A 314 11.92 28.47 -16.88
CA LYS A 314 12.97 29.30 -16.30
C LYS A 314 13.52 28.81 -14.95
N ALA A 315 13.28 27.55 -14.58
CA ALA A 315 13.82 26.98 -13.36
C ALA A 315 15.34 26.85 -13.43
N ASN A 316 16.03 27.08 -12.32
CA ASN A 316 17.47 26.85 -12.20
C ASN A 316 17.71 25.44 -11.65
N LEU A 317 18.10 24.51 -12.52
CA LEU A 317 18.33 23.09 -12.25
C LEU A 317 19.82 22.73 -12.44
N ARG A 318 20.72 23.72 -12.35
CA ARG A 318 22.15 23.52 -12.59
C ARG A 318 22.70 22.44 -11.66
N LYS A 319 23.37 21.44 -12.22
CA LYS A 319 23.93 20.28 -11.50
C LYS A 319 22.92 19.48 -10.67
N ALA A 320 21.62 19.62 -10.92
CA ALA A 320 20.60 18.81 -10.28
C ALA A 320 20.65 17.37 -10.83
N LYS A 321 20.22 16.41 -10.00
CA LYS A 321 20.20 14.98 -10.35
C LYS A 321 18.79 14.53 -10.64
N PHE A 322 18.61 13.77 -11.71
CA PHE A 322 17.35 13.29 -12.26
C PHE A 322 17.48 11.83 -12.70
N ARG A 323 18.41 11.04 -12.14
CA ARG A 323 18.62 9.67 -12.60
C ARG A 323 17.33 8.88 -12.49
N THR A 324 16.91 8.20 -13.56
CA THR A 324 15.65 7.42 -13.61
C THR A 324 14.38 8.23 -13.36
N ALA A 325 14.44 9.57 -13.35
CA ALA A 325 13.28 10.42 -13.12
C ALA A 325 12.33 10.42 -14.32
N LYS A 326 11.04 10.68 -14.05
CA LYS A 326 10.01 10.84 -15.09
C LYS A 326 9.71 12.32 -15.28
N LEU A 327 9.99 12.86 -16.45
CA LEU A 327 9.70 14.24 -16.84
C LEU A 327 8.77 14.27 -18.07
N ASN A 328 7.93 13.25 -18.23
CA ASN A 328 7.05 13.13 -19.40
C ASN A 328 6.08 14.33 -19.44
N GLY A 329 6.04 15.05 -20.56
CA GLY A 329 5.21 16.25 -20.72
C GLY A 329 5.64 17.45 -19.86
N ALA A 330 6.80 17.42 -19.19
CA ALA A 330 7.26 18.53 -18.37
C ALA A 330 7.59 19.77 -19.21
N LEU A 331 7.33 20.95 -18.66
CA LEU A 331 7.53 22.24 -19.34
C LEU A 331 8.82 22.90 -18.85
N LEU A 332 9.93 22.64 -19.53
CA LEU A 332 11.29 23.07 -19.18
C LEU A 332 11.79 24.28 -19.99
N ASN A 333 10.86 25.06 -20.55
CA ASN A 333 11.19 26.14 -21.48
C ASN A 333 12.09 27.16 -20.78
N GLU A 334 13.21 27.52 -21.40
CA GLU A 334 14.21 28.44 -20.85
C GLU A 334 14.79 28.01 -19.48
N ALA A 335 14.64 26.74 -19.07
CA ALA A 335 15.25 26.23 -17.85
C ALA A 335 16.77 26.10 -17.99
N ASN A 336 17.49 26.23 -16.88
CA ASN A 336 18.93 26.01 -16.84
C ASN A 336 19.25 24.64 -16.22
N MET A 337 19.58 23.65 -17.04
CA MET A 337 19.98 22.30 -16.62
C MET A 337 21.48 22.05 -16.81
N GLU A 338 22.30 23.10 -16.84
CA GLU A 338 23.75 22.99 -17.04
C GLU A 338 24.40 22.03 -16.03
N GLY A 339 25.17 21.06 -16.53
CA GLY A 339 25.84 20.06 -15.70
C GLY A 339 24.90 19.09 -14.98
N GLY A 340 23.61 19.06 -15.34
CA GLY A 340 22.62 18.16 -14.75
C GLY A 340 22.89 16.69 -15.09
N ASP A 341 22.53 15.79 -14.18
CA ASP A 341 22.64 14.34 -14.35
C ASP A 341 21.25 13.77 -14.63
N ILE A 342 20.95 13.48 -15.88
CA ILE A 342 19.63 13.10 -16.39
C ILE A 342 19.65 11.65 -16.91
N VAL A 343 20.67 10.88 -16.53
CA VAL A 343 20.89 9.50 -17.01
C VAL A 343 19.67 8.60 -16.72
N ASP A 344 19.27 7.79 -17.71
CA ASP A 344 18.11 6.90 -17.64
C ASP A 344 16.75 7.59 -17.37
N ALA A 345 16.67 8.92 -17.48
CA ALA A 345 15.42 9.64 -17.30
C ALA A 345 14.52 9.56 -18.55
N SER A 346 13.24 9.87 -18.36
CA SER A 346 12.26 9.96 -19.45
C SER A 346 11.77 11.39 -19.64
N LEU A 347 12.11 12.01 -20.77
CA LEU A 347 11.71 13.35 -21.19
C LEU A 347 10.71 13.31 -22.35
N GLN A 348 9.91 12.24 -22.44
CA GLN A 348 8.97 12.07 -23.54
C GLN A 348 7.97 13.23 -23.58
N LYS A 349 7.76 13.84 -24.74
CA LYS A 349 6.85 14.99 -24.91
C LYS A 349 7.19 16.21 -24.05
N ALA A 350 8.37 16.23 -23.42
CA ALA A 350 8.81 17.37 -22.64
C ALA A 350 9.14 18.54 -23.56
N ASN A 351 8.89 19.75 -23.09
CA ASN A 351 9.22 20.96 -23.83
C ASN A 351 10.49 21.59 -23.29
N LEU A 352 11.59 21.36 -24.02
CA LEU A 352 12.96 21.81 -23.77
C LEU A 352 13.34 23.04 -24.62
N THR A 353 12.35 23.82 -25.08
CA THR A 353 12.62 25.00 -25.91
C THR A 353 13.54 25.97 -25.16
N LYS A 354 14.69 26.33 -25.76
CA LYS A 354 15.71 27.20 -25.17
C LYS A 354 16.27 26.71 -23.82
N THR A 355 16.16 25.43 -23.50
CA THR A 355 16.75 24.86 -22.29
C THR A 355 18.28 24.79 -22.43
N ASN A 356 19.01 25.19 -21.40
CA ASN A 356 20.46 25.01 -21.34
C ASN A 356 20.79 23.62 -20.78
N LEU A 357 21.30 22.73 -21.62
CA LEU A 357 21.79 21.39 -21.26
C LEU A 357 23.32 21.29 -21.40
N THR A 358 24.03 22.43 -21.38
CA THR A 358 25.49 22.46 -21.48
C THR A 358 26.13 21.62 -20.38
N ASN A 359 27.10 20.79 -20.72
CA ASN A 359 27.78 19.85 -19.80
C ASN A 359 26.85 18.82 -19.10
N ALA A 360 25.58 18.68 -19.49
CA ALA A 360 24.66 17.72 -18.88
C ALA A 360 24.99 16.29 -19.31
N ASP A 361 24.74 15.29 -18.46
CA ASP A 361 24.78 13.88 -18.82
C ASP A 361 23.37 13.37 -19.05
N PHE A 362 23.02 13.04 -20.29
CA PHE A 362 21.74 12.46 -20.65
C PHE A 362 21.91 11.13 -21.39
N THR A 363 22.94 10.38 -21.02
CA THR A 363 23.14 8.99 -21.46
C THR A 363 21.87 8.15 -21.20
N ARG A 364 21.39 7.39 -22.20
CA ARG A 364 20.16 6.56 -22.13
C ARG A 364 18.88 7.32 -21.76
N THR A 365 18.87 8.64 -21.94
CA THR A 365 17.66 9.45 -21.73
C THR A 365 16.70 9.31 -22.90
N ASN A 366 15.42 9.13 -22.62
CA ASN A 366 14.40 9.04 -23.64
C ASN A 366 13.82 10.43 -23.99
N PHE A 367 14.09 10.90 -25.22
CA PHE A 367 13.58 12.17 -25.76
C PHE A 367 12.43 12.00 -26.77
N MET A 368 11.72 10.87 -26.79
CA MET A 368 10.62 10.62 -27.73
C MET A 368 9.59 11.76 -27.71
N GLU A 369 9.32 12.33 -28.88
CA GLU A 369 8.40 13.46 -29.10
C GLU A 369 8.74 14.72 -28.28
N ALA A 370 9.97 14.87 -27.77
CA ALA A 370 10.39 16.06 -27.05
C ALA A 370 10.56 17.27 -27.99
N ILE A 371 10.23 18.46 -27.50
CA ILE A 371 10.42 19.73 -28.22
C ILE A 371 11.78 20.31 -27.80
N MET A 372 12.75 20.35 -28.71
CA MET A 372 14.14 20.78 -28.42
C MET A 372 14.58 22.02 -29.21
N THR A 373 13.63 22.82 -29.70
CA THR A 373 13.94 24.04 -30.46
C THR A 373 14.85 24.97 -29.65
N ASP A 374 15.97 25.39 -30.23
CA ASP A 374 16.98 26.24 -29.59
C ASP A 374 17.59 25.71 -28.28
N ALA A 375 17.49 24.41 -27.99
CA ALA A 375 18.17 23.83 -26.83
C ALA A 375 19.71 23.90 -27.01
N GLU A 376 20.44 24.19 -25.93
CA GLU A 376 21.90 24.24 -25.94
C GLU A 376 22.50 22.96 -25.38
N LEU A 377 23.20 22.21 -26.23
CA LEU A 377 23.68 20.85 -25.93
C LEU A 377 25.21 20.75 -25.85
N VAL A 378 25.93 21.88 -25.79
CA VAL A 378 27.40 21.91 -25.84
C VAL A 378 28.00 21.09 -24.69
N ASN A 379 28.98 20.25 -24.99
CA ASN A 379 29.68 19.35 -24.05
C ASN A 379 28.77 18.35 -23.33
N ALA A 380 27.52 18.17 -23.77
CA ALA A 380 26.65 17.21 -23.13
C ALA A 380 27.10 15.78 -23.42
N VAL A 381 27.05 14.91 -22.41
CA VAL A 381 27.48 13.50 -22.48
C VAL A 381 26.36 12.66 -23.07
N VAL A 382 26.73 11.86 -24.08
CA VAL A 382 25.80 11.07 -24.90
C VAL A 382 26.34 9.67 -25.20
N GLU A 383 25.46 8.81 -25.71
CA GLU A 383 25.87 7.52 -26.29
C GLU A 383 26.45 7.71 -27.70
N LYS A 384 27.28 6.77 -28.15
CA LYS A 384 27.93 6.81 -29.47
C LYS A 384 26.93 6.95 -30.62
N ASP A 385 25.79 6.28 -30.49
CA ASP A 385 24.71 6.16 -31.47
C ASP A 385 23.59 7.20 -31.26
N TRP A 386 23.81 8.25 -30.45
CA TRP A 386 22.76 9.19 -30.07
C TRP A 386 22.09 9.88 -31.26
N PHE A 387 22.85 10.23 -32.31
CA PHE A 387 22.27 10.80 -33.52
C PHE A 387 21.42 9.82 -34.33
N GLU A 388 21.68 8.51 -34.25
CA GLU A 388 20.88 7.47 -34.90
C GLU A 388 19.51 7.32 -34.21
N LYS A 389 19.45 7.61 -32.90
CA LYS A 389 18.21 7.57 -32.11
C LYS A 389 17.29 8.77 -32.37
N LEU A 390 17.83 9.92 -32.79
CA LEU A 390 17.06 11.16 -33.00
C LEU A 390 15.89 10.98 -33.97
N ASP A 391 16.09 10.26 -35.07
CA ASP A 391 15.04 10.05 -36.09
C ASP A 391 13.89 9.20 -35.53
N GLY A 392 14.22 8.17 -34.74
CA GLY A 392 13.24 7.33 -34.04
C GLY A 392 12.47 8.09 -32.95
N TRP A 393 13.05 9.15 -32.39
CA TRP A 393 12.41 9.97 -31.36
C TRP A 393 11.41 11.00 -31.89
N GLN A 394 11.20 11.12 -33.20
CA GLN A 394 10.21 12.07 -33.76
C GLN A 394 10.45 13.54 -33.32
N ILE A 395 11.71 13.95 -33.13
CA ILE A 395 12.07 15.32 -32.75
C ILE A 395 12.05 16.20 -33.99
N ALA A 396 11.20 17.22 -34.01
CA ALA A 396 10.98 18.10 -35.16
C ALA A 396 12.27 18.78 -35.68
N VAL A 397 13.18 19.13 -34.76
CA VAL A 397 14.46 19.82 -35.05
C VAL A 397 15.67 18.87 -35.16
N ALA A 398 15.47 17.55 -35.32
CA ALA A 398 16.55 16.56 -35.35
C ALA A 398 17.66 16.90 -36.38
N LYS A 399 17.27 17.27 -37.60
CA LYS A 399 18.22 17.66 -38.67
C LYS A 399 19.01 18.92 -38.34
N GLU A 400 18.43 19.86 -37.60
CA GLU A 400 19.12 21.09 -37.18
C GLU A 400 20.15 20.78 -36.09
N ILE A 401 19.79 19.91 -35.14
CA ILE A 401 20.70 19.41 -34.09
C ILE A 401 21.90 18.70 -34.73
N GLN A 402 21.67 17.80 -35.69
CA GLN A 402 22.75 17.07 -36.41
C GLN A 402 23.67 18.01 -37.22
N LYS A 403 23.17 19.17 -37.68
CA LYS A 403 23.99 20.19 -38.35
C LYS A 403 24.78 21.05 -37.37
N LYS A 404 24.23 21.32 -36.18
CA LYS A 404 24.83 22.21 -35.17
C LYS A 404 25.90 21.51 -34.33
N TYR A 405 25.81 20.20 -34.15
CA TYR A 405 26.69 19.43 -33.26
C TYR A 405 27.30 18.22 -33.96
N LYS A 406 28.45 17.77 -33.46
CA LYS A 406 29.11 16.49 -33.78
C LYS A 406 29.36 15.71 -32.49
N ILE A 407 29.39 14.37 -32.57
CA ILE A 407 29.76 13.50 -31.45
C ILE A 407 31.27 13.31 -31.46
N VAL A 408 31.92 13.60 -30.33
CA VAL A 408 33.37 13.47 -30.14
C VAL A 408 33.66 12.53 -28.98
N HIS A 409 34.61 11.62 -29.19
CA HIS A 409 35.12 10.75 -28.16
C HIS A 409 36.08 11.52 -27.25
N PHE A 410 35.97 11.36 -25.93
CA PHE A 410 36.99 11.86 -25.02
C PHE A 410 37.55 10.73 -24.16
N GLU A 411 38.87 10.57 -24.19
CA GLU A 411 39.58 9.58 -23.38
C GLU A 411 39.56 10.04 -21.91
N ASN A 412 38.98 9.23 -21.03
CA ASN A 412 39.19 9.34 -19.60
C ASN A 412 39.93 8.09 -19.13
N MET A 413 41.03 8.26 -18.40
CA MET A 413 42.01 7.20 -18.08
C MET A 413 41.49 6.07 -17.16
N ALA A 414 40.18 5.97 -16.88
CA ALA A 414 39.67 5.03 -15.88
C ALA A 414 38.24 4.47 -16.11
N ASP A 415 37.55 4.73 -17.23
CA ASP A 415 36.18 4.24 -17.44
C ASP A 415 35.84 4.02 -18.92
N LEU A 416 34.77 3.24 -19.17
CA LEU A 416 34.13 3.01 -20.48
C LEU A 416 34.15 4.25 -21.40
N PRO A 417 34.28 4.08 -22.74
CA PRO A 417 34.36 5.19 -23.67
C PRO A 417 33.18 6.14 -23.50
N ARG A 418 33.47 7.42 -23.26
CA ARG A 418 32.47 8.48 -23.12
C ARG A 418 32.50 9.40 -24.34
N TYR A 419 31.32 9.81 -24.76
CA TYR A 419 31.14 10.69 -25.90
C TYR A 419 30.48 11.99 -25.45
N HIS A 420 30.83 13.10 -26.09
CA HIS A 420 30.18 14.38 -25.85
C HIS A 420 29.83 15.09 -27.16
N LEU A 421 28.89 16.02 -27.09
CA LEU A 421 28.51 16.88 -28.19
C LEU A 421 29.44 18.10 -28.25
N GLU A 422 30.10 18.31 -29.38
CA GLU A 422 30.85 19.52 -29.69
C GLU A 422 30.08 20.34 -30.74
N ARG A 423 30.12 21.67 -30.67
CA ARG A 423 29.54 22.52 -31.71
C ARG A 423 30.42 22.44 -32.97
N ASN A 424 29.79 22.34 -34.14
CA ASN A 424 30.49 22.34 -35.43
C ASN A 424 31.18 23.67 -35.75
#